data_AF-A0A382RLR5-F1
#
_entry.id   AF-A0A382RLR5-F1
#
_cell.length_a   1.000
_cell.length_b   1.000
_cell.length_c   1.000
_cell.angle_alpha   90.00
_cell.angle_beta   90.00
_cell.angle_gamma   90.00
#
_symmetry.space_group_name_H-M   'P 1'
#
loop_
_entity.id
_entity.type
_entity.pdbx_description
1 polymer ?
#
loop_
_entity_poly.entity_id
_entity_poly.type
_entity_poly.pdbx_seq_one_letter_code
_entity_poly.pdbx_strand_id
1 'polypeptide(L)'
;MIFSKEKDICHGKLHTERKDLKMSHEYTVEILYHFNCGVCSNWWSYAITPTVLSDAELKMPNGIEHFCPHCGVPEKVEVKKGYNIAA
;
A
#
# COMPACT_ATOMS: atom_id res chain seq x y z
N MET A 1 -15.05 -54.91 4.35
CA MET A 1 -14.15 -54.19 3.43
C MET A 1 -14.77 -52.82 3.27
N ILE A 2 -14.21 -51.71 3.77
CA ILE A 2 -12.86 -51.16 3.56
C ILE A 2 -12.35 -50.59 4.89
N PHE A 3 -11.05 -50.75 5.12
CA PHE A 3 -10.31 -50.45 6.35
C PHE A 3 -10.28 -48.95 6.66
N SER A 4 -10.67 -48.60 7.89
CA SER A 4 -10.15 -47.43 8.61
C SER A 4 -8.65 -47.59 8.75
N LYS A 5 -7.85 -46.64 8.24
CA LYS A 5 -6.44 -46.57 8.63
C LYS A 5 -6.32 -45.74 9.89
N GLU A 6 -5.84 -46.44 10.90
CA GLU A 6 -5.73 -46.06 12.30
C GLU A 6 -4.74 -44.90 12.50
N LYS A 7 -5.05 -44.06 13.49
CA LYS A 7 -4.11 -43.10 14.06
C LYS A 7 -3.13 -43.87 14.94
N ASP A 8 -1.95 -44.16 14.42
CA ASP A 8 -0.86 -44.67 15.23
C ASP A 8 -0.25 -43.52 16.05
N ILE A 9 -0.70 -43.42 17.30
CA ILE A 9 -0.14 -42.56 18.34
C ILE A 9 1.12 -43.26 18.88
N CYS A 10 2.27 -42.97 18.27
CA CYS A 10 3.56 -43.30 18.88
C CYS A 10 3.88 -42.29 19.99
N HIS A 11 3.72 -42.71 21.25
CA HIS A 11 4.25 -42.01 22.42
C HIS A 11 5.78 -42.13 22.44
N GLY A 12 6.45 -41.16 21.82
CA GLY A 12 7.88 -40.92 21.96
C GLY A 12 8.11 -39.45 22.32
N LYS A 13 8.62 -39.18 23.53
CA LYS A 13 9.09 -37.84 23.90
C LYS A 13 10.28 -37.48 23.01
N LEU A 14 10.04 -36.61 22.03
CA LEU A 14 11.06 -35.79 21.41
C LEU A 14 10.58 -34.34 21.52
N HIS A 15 11.16 -33.60 22.46
CA HIS A 15 11.06 -32.14 22.47
C HIS A 15 11.81 -31.64 21.24
N THR A 16 11.13 -31.58 20.11
CA THR A 16 11.51 -30.73 18.98
C THR A 16 10.66 -29.49 19.11
N GLU A 17 11.30 -28.39 19.48
CA GLU A 17 10.70 -27.07 19.43
C GLU A 17 10.07 -26.89 18.05
N ARG A 18 8.73 -26.94 18.01
CA ARG A 18 7.97 -26.57 16.83
C ARG A 18 8.18 -25.07 16.71
N LYS A 19 9.20 -24.67 15.95
CA LYS A 19 9.34 -23.29 15.49
C LYS A 19 8.10 -23.08 14.62
N ASP A 20 7.05 -22.54 15.21
CA ASP A 20 5.80 -22.24 14.52
C ASP A 20 6.17 -21.38 13.31
N LEU A 21 6.20 -22.02 12.13
CA LEU A 21 6.43 -21.33 10.87
C LEU A 21 5.25 -20.38 10.72
N LYS A 22 5.51 -19.10 10.98
CA LYS A 22 4.55 -18.03 10.91
C LYS A 22 4.04 -17.95 9.47
N MET A 23 2.91 -18.60 9.20
CA MET A 23 2.20 -18.55 7.91
C MET A 23 1.38 -17.26 7.86
N SER A 24 2.04 -16.10 7.96
CA SER A 24 1.39 -14.80 7.81
C SER A 24 1.60 -14.25 6.42
N HIS A 25 0.53 -13.78 5.79
CA HIS A 25 0.62 -12.97 4.58
C HIS A 25 1.14 -11.58 4.93
N GLU A 26 2.12 -11.11 4.17
CA GLU A 26 2.63 -9.74 4.23
C GLU A 26 2.04 -8.95 3.06
N TYR A 27 1.65 -7.70 3.31
CA TYR A 27 1.14 -6.80 2.28
C TYR A 27 1.66 -5.39 2.52
N THR A 28 1.71 -4.60 1.45
CA THR A 28 2.02 -3.16 1.48
C THR A 28 0.91 -2.41 0.78
N VAL A 29 0.78 -1.12 1.09
CA VAL A 29 -0.20 -0.22 0.47
C VAL A 29 0.53 1.02 0.00
N GLU A 30 0.13 1.51 -1.17
CA GLU A 30 0.64 2.75 -1.74
C GLU A 30 -0.54 3.62 -2.20
N ILE A 31 -0.43 4.93 -1.98
CA ILE A 31 -1.30 5.95 -2.57
C ILE A 31 -0.55 6.56 -3.75
N LEU A 32 -1.17 6.53 -4.92
CA LEU A 32 -0.57 7.03 -6.16
C LEU A 32 -1.26 8.33 -6.60
N TYR A 33 -0.53 9.44 -6.54
CA TYR A 33 -0.99 10.74 -7.04
C TYR A 33 -0.57 10.94 -8.49
N HIS A 34 -1.47 11.49 -9.31
CA HIS A 34 -1.22 11.85 -10.70
C HIS A 34 -1.22 13.36 -10.86
N PHE A 35 -0.10 13.93 -11.31
CA PHE A 35 0.10 15.36 -11.48
C PHE A 35 0.19 15.74 -12.95
N ASN A 36 -0.14 17.01 -13.24
CA ASN A 36 0.16 17.67 -14.51
C ASN A 36 0.87 18.98 -14.19
N CYS A 37 1.98 19.28 -14.88
CA CYS A 37 2.67 20.55 -14.69
C CYS A 37 1.88 21.66 -15.37
N GLY A 38 1.56 22.73 -14.64
CA GLY A 38 0.99 23.94 -15.22
C GLY A 38 1.94 24.68 -16.17
N VAL A 39 3.25 24.38 -16.12
CA VAL A 39 4.28 25.07 -16.92
C VAL A 39 4.71 24.27 -18.14
N CYS A 40 5.21 23.04 -17.95
CA CYS A 40 5.71 22.21 -19.06
C CYS A 40 4.68 21.24 -19.65
N SER A 41 3.45 21.22 -19.10
CA SER A 41 2.33 20.38 -19.54
C SER A 41 2.57 18.86 -19.53
N ASN A 42 3.72 18.40 -19.03
CA ASN A 42 3.98 16.97 -18.81
C ASN A 42 3.27 16.47 -17.56
N TRP A 43 2.97 15.18 -17.53
CA TRP A 43 2.38 14.48 -16.39
C TRP A 43 3.41 13.61 -15.68
N TRP A 44 3.23 13.37 -14.39
CA TRP A 44 4.01 12.40 -13.62
C TRP A 44 3.17 11.83 -12.48
N SER A 45 3.63 10.71 -11.93
CA SER A 45 3.02 10.10 -10.74
C SER A 45 3.99 10.12 -9.56
N TYR A 46 3.43 10.17 -8.35
CA TYR A 46 4.18 10.09 -7.10
C TYR A 46 3.48 9.12 -6.16
N ALA A 47 4.21 8.07 -5.75
CA ALA A 47 3.71 7.06 -4.82
C ALA A 47 4.16 7.40 -3.40
N ILE A 48 3.24 7.24 -2.43
CA ILE A 48 3.58 7.29 -1.01
C ILE A 48 3.07 6.02 -0.32
N THR A 49 3.82 5.53 0.65
CA THR A 49 3.33 4.51 1.59
C THR A 49 2.72 5.23 2.78
N PRO A 50 1.39 5.23 2.95
CA PRO A 50 0.75 5.91 4.08
C PRO A 50 1.08 5.19 5.39
N THR A 51 1.37 5.96 6.44
CA THR A 51 1.55 5.44 7.80
C THR A 51 0.23 5.24 8.54
N VAL A 52 -0.82 5.96 8.14
CA VAL A 52 -2.19 5.83 8.63
C VAL A 52 -3.13 5.82 7.43
N LEU A 53 -3.95 4.77 7.32
CA LEU A 53 -5.01 4.68 6.33
C LEU A 53 -6.32 5.05 7.01
N SER A 54 -6.64 6.35 7.08
CA SER A 54 -7.99 6.80 7.39
C SER A 54 -8.71 7.10 6.07
N ASP A 55 -9.97 6.66 5.93
CA ASP A 55 -10.75 6.83 4.69
C ASP A 55 -10.90 8.31 4.26
N ALA A 56 -10.63 9.24 5.17
CA ALA A 56 -10.75 10.68 4.95
C ALA A 56 -9.51 11.33 4.30
N GLU A 57 -8.33 10.70 4.34
CA GLU A 57 -7.05 11.37 4.05
C GLU A 57 -6.39 10.97 2.72
N LEU A 58 -7.14 10.41 1.77
CA LEU A 58 -6.62 10.16 0.41
C LEU A 58 -6.32 11.45 -0.37
N LYS A 59 -6.64 12.63 0.18
CA LYS A 59 -6.35 13.93 -0.43
C LYS A 59 -5.02 14.47 0.07
N MET A 60 -4.16 14.88 -0.86
CA MET A 60 -3.05 15.74 -0.51
C MET A 60 -3.58 17.09 0.01
N PRO A 61 -2.97 17.70 1.04
CA PRO A 61 -3.38 19.02 1.50
C PRO A 61 -3.29 20.06 0.38
N ASN A 62 -4.35 20.86 0.21
CA ASN A 62 -4.37 21.89 -0.82
C ASN A 62 -3.32 22.97 -0.52
N GLY A 63 -2.67 23.49 -1.57
CA GLY A 63 -1.78 24.64 -1.48
C GLY A 63 -0.36 24.33 -0.99
N ILE A 64 0.01 23.05 -0.86
CA ILE A 64 1.42 22.68 -0.69
C ILE A 64 2.17 22.84 -2.00
N GLU A 65 3.44 23.24 -1.93
CA GLU A 65 4.29 23.34 -3.11
C GLU A 65 4.84 21.95 -3.46
N HIS A 66 4.81 21.61 -4.75
CA HIS A 66 5.47 20.42 -5.28
C HIS A 66 6.36 20.78 -6.47
N PHE A 67 7.52 20.12 -6.50
CA PHE A 67 8.49 20.28 -7.58
C PHE A 67 8.13 19.40 -8.77
N CYS A 68 8.16 19.98 -9.99
CA CYS A 68 8.04 19.21 -11.22
C CYS A 68 9.39 18.55 -11.58
N PRO A 69 9.47 17.22 -11.74
CA PRO A 69 10.72 16.54 -12.08
C PRO A 69 11.23 16.84 -13.50
N HIS A 70 10.41 17.45 -14.36
CA HIS A 70 10.77 17.73 -15.75
C HIS A 70 11.39 19.13 -15.94
N CYS A 71 10.78 20.16 -15.36
CA CYS A 71 11.22 21.56 -15.55
C CYS A 71 11.76 22.21 -14.28
N GLY A 72 11.61 21.54 -13.13
CA GLY A 72 12.11 22.00 -11.84
C GLY A 72 11.41 23.21 -11.23
N VAL A 73 10.24 23.59 -11.75
CA VAL A 73 9.44 24.66 -11.15
C VAL A 73 8.67 24.10 -9.95
N PRO A 74 8.78 24.72 -8.76
CA PRO A 74 7.86 24.48 -7.66
C PRO A 74 6.58 25.28 -7.88
N GLU A 75 5.42 24.62 -7.77
CA GLU A 75 4.12 25.29 -7.87
C GLU A 75 3.14 24.67 -6.88
N LYS A 76 2.11 25.43 -6.49
CA LYS A 76 1.06 24.93 -5.62
C LYS A 76 0.24 23.85 -6.31
N VAL A 77 -0.02 22.77 -5.58
CA VAL A 77 -0.88 21.68 -6.05
C VAL A 77 -2.33 21.92 -5.66
N GLU A 78 -3.21 21.65 -6.62
CA GLU A 78 -4.65 21.68 -6.46
C GLU A 78 -5.25 20.40 -7.06
N VAL A 79 -6.38 19.96 -6.51
CA VAL A 79 -7.13 18.84 -7.08
C VAL A 79 -7.66 19.24 -8.46
N LYS A 80 -7.44 18.36 -9.45
CA LYS A 80 -7.89 18.60 -10.83
C LYS A 80 -9.41 18.79 -10.87
N LYS A 81 -9.87 19.81 -11.60
CA LYS A 81 -11.30 20.10 -11.80
C LYS A 81 -12.04 18.84 -12.30
N GLY A 82 -13.18 18.53 -11.68
CA GLY A 82 -14.00 17.36 -12.00
C GLY A 82 -13.58 16.05 -11.32
N TYR A 83 -12.46 16.04 -10.58
CA TYR A 83 -12.02 14.89 -9.79
C TYR A 83 -12.37 15.16 -8.32
N ASN A 84 -13.59 14.81 -7.94
CA ASN A 84 -13.98 14.81 -6.53
C ASN A 84 -13.66 13.45 -5.94
N ILE A 85 -12.75 13.42 -4.96
CA ILE A 85 -12.64 12.31 -4.01
C ILE A 85 -13.77 12.53 -2.99
N ALA A 86 -15.01 12.33 -3.42
CA ALA A 86 -16.16 12.20 -2.55
C ALA A 86 -16.43 10.70 -2.47
N ALA A 87 -16.12 10.11 -1.32
CA ALA A 87 -16.61 8.80 -0.94
C ALA A 87 -18.12 8.86 -0.70
#